data_AF-A0AA37K0E2-F1
#
_entry.id   AF-A0AA37K0E2-F1
#
_cell.length_a   1.000
_cell.length_b   1.000
_cell.length_c   1.000
_cell.angle_alpha   90.00
_cell.angle_beta   90.00
_cell.angle_gamma   90.00
#
_symmetry.space_group_name_H-M   'P 1'
#
loop_
_entity.id
_entity.type
_entity.pdbx_description
1 polymer ?
#
loop_
_entity_poly.entity_id
_entity_poly.type
_entity_poly.pdbx_seq_one_letter_code
_entity_poly.pdbx_strand_id
1 'polypeptide(L)' 'MSREKEAYRDNLELIMEMFPDKKVLTIKDVVRYTGRDYRTVRKHFPFIEGMGISVATLARLLSYDEIR' A
#
# COMPACT_ATOMS: atom_id res chain seq x y z
N MET A 1 -2.43 18.50 -16.65
CA MET A 1 -2.97 18.47 -15.28
C MET A 1 -2.88 17.05 -14.79
N SER A 2 -2.03 16.81 -13.80
CA SER A 2 -1.80 15.48 -13.23
C SER A 2 -3.13 14.95 -12.69
N ARG A 3 -3.74 14.00 -13.41
CA ARG A 3 -4.94 13.30 -12.97
C ARG A 3 -4.62 12.75 -11.60
N GLU A 4 -5.33 13.18 -10.55
CA GLU A 4 -5.48 12.31 -9.38
C GLU A 4 -6.05 11.01 -9.94
N LYS A 5 -5.17 10.01 -10.08
CA LYS A 5 -5.43 8.80 -10.85
C LYS A 5 -6.64 8.11 -10.21
N GLU A 6 -7.66 7.77 -10.99
CA GLU A 6 -8.83 7.00 -10.52
C GLU A 6 -8.38 5.75 -9.73
N ALA A 7 -7.31 5.10 -10.19
CA ALA A 7 -6.65 4.00 -9.53
C ALA A 7 -6.23 4.27 -8.07
N TYR A 8 -5.98 5.52 -7.66
CA TYR A 8 -5.73 5.84 -6.24
C TYR A 8 -6.97 5.59 -5.39
N ARG A 9 -8.15 6.04 -5.83
CA ARG A 9 -9.40 5.86 -5.08
C ARG A 9 -9.79 4.38 -5.04
N ASP A 10 -9.72 3.71 -6.19
CA ASP A 10 -10.02 2.27 -6.27
C ASP A 10 -9.11 1.44 -5.34
N ASN A 11 -7.80 1.73 -5.34
CA ASN A 11 -6.86 1.05 -4.44
C ASN A 11 -7.12 1.41 -2.97
N LEU A 12 -7.48 2.65 -2.68
CA LEU A 12 -7.78 3.08 -1.31
C LEU A 12 -8.99 2.34 -0.76
N GLU A 13 -10.08 2.27 -1.55
CA GLU A 13 -11.29 1.54 -1.20
C GLU A 13 -10.99 0.05 -0.98
N LEU A 14 -10.25 -0.58 -1.89
CA LEU A 14 -9.91 -2.01 -1.78
C LEU A 14 -9.04 -2.33 -0.55
N ILE A 15 -8.10 -1.45 -0.21
CA ILE A 15 -7.30 -1.59 1.01
C ILE A 15 -8.17 -1.39 2.26
N MET A 16 -9.09 -0.41 2.25
CA MET A 16 -9.99 -0.15 3.38
C MET A 16 -11.02 -1.27 3.55
N GLU A 17 -11.49 -1.91 2.48
CA GLU A 17 -12.35 -3.09 2.55
C GLU A 17 -11.60 -4.30 3.17
N MET A 18 -10.33 -4.49 2.81
CA MET A 18 -9.52 -5.59 3.37
C MET A 18 -9.09 -5.32 4.81
N PHE A 19 -8.90 -4.05 5.18
CA PHE A 19 -8.42 -3.63 6.49
C PHE A 19 -9.26 -2.45 7.07
N PRO A 20 -10.53 -2.68 7.42
CA PRO A 20 -11.47 -1.61 7.80
C PRO A 20 -11.04 -0.83 9.05
N ASP A 21 -10.40 -1.51 10.00
CA ASP A 21 -10.00 -0.92 11.29
C ASP A 21 -8.55 -0.43 11.32
N LYS A 22 -7.82 -0.52 10.20
CA LYS A 22 -6.39 -0.16 10.14
C LYS A 22 -6.16 1.04 9.25
N LYS A 23 -5.67 2.12 9.85
CA LYS A 23 -5.15 3.30 9.11
C LYS A 23 -3.69 3.13 8.69
N VAL A 24 -2.98 2.21 9.34
CA VAL A 24 -1.57 1.89 9.12
C VAL A 24 -1.42 0.38 9.00
N LEU A 25 -0.67 -0.05 7.99
CA LEU A 25 -0.42 -1.44 7.66
C LEU A 25 1.01 -1.80 7.99
N THR A 26 1.18 -2.97 8.60
CA THR A 26 2.49 -3.56 8.85
C THR A 26 3.03 -4.22 7.58
N ILE A 27 4.32 -4.58 7.57
CA ILE A 27 4.92 -5.32 6.45
C ILE A 27 4.14 -6.62 6.17
N LYS A 28 3.67 -7.31 7.23
CA LYS A 28 2.86 -8.53 7.09
C LYS A 28 1.51 -8.27 6.43
N ASP A 29 0.86 -7.15 6.75
CA ASP A 29 -0.40 -6.76 6.14
C ASP A 29 -0.20 -6.44 4.65
N VAL A 30 0.88 -5.73 4.30
CA VAL A 30 1.19 -5.42 2.89
C VAL A 30 1.59 -6.67 2.11
N VAL A 31 2.32 -7.62 2.72
CA VAL A 31 2.58 -8.95 2.15
C VAL A 31 1.28 -9.69 1.88
N ARG A 32 0.34 -9.67 2.84
CA ARG A 32 -0.98 -10.30 2.67
C ARG A 32 -1.79 -9.66 1.53
N TYR A 33 -1.75 -8.34 1.42
CA TYR A 33 -2.44 -7.59 0.36
C TYR A 33 -1.82 -7.82 -1.02
N THR A 34 -0.50 -7.73 -1.13
CA THR A 34 0.22 -7.79 -2.42
C THR A 34 0.56 -9.20 -2.88
N GLY A 35 0.51 -10.20 -1.98
CA GLY A 35 0.95 -11.58 -2.24
C GLY A 35 2.46 -11.72 -2.49
N ARG A 36 3.25 -10.65 -2.30
CA ARG A 36 4.68 -10.63 -2.57
C ARG A 36 5.50 -11.09 -1.36
N ASP A 37 6.72 -11.55 -1.61
CA ASP A 37 7.62 -11.96 -0.54
C ASP A 37 7.95 -10.81 0.41
N TYR A 38 8.16 -11.13 1.69
CA TYR A 38 8.49 -10.17 2.74
C TYR A 38 9.72 -9.33 2.38
N ARG A 39 10.75 -9.93 1.75
CA ARG A 39 11.97 -9.22 1.37
C ARG A 39 11.69 -8.20 0.27
N THR A 40 10.88 -8.57 -0.72
CA THR A 40 10.45 -7.67 -1.79
C THR A 40 9.63 -6.52 -1.20
N VAL A 41 8.67 -6.82 -0.33
CA VAL A 41 7.84 -5.80 0.30
C VAL A 41 8.69 -4.83 1.13
N ARG A 42 9.57 -5.35 1.99
CA ARG A 42 10.49 -4.51 2.80
C ARG A 42 11.43 -3.64 1.95
N LYS A 43 11.88 -4.14 0.79
CA LYS A 43 12.82 -3.41 -0.08
C LYS A 43 12.15 -2.34 -0.93
N HIS A 44 10.93 -2.60 -1.40
CA HIS A 44 10.26 -1.76 -2.40
C HIS A 44 9.24 -0.77 -1.82
N PHE A 45 8.77 -0.98 -0.59
CA PHE A 45 7.82 -0.07 0.04
C PHE A 45 8.47 0.73 1.19
N PRO A 46 8.13 2.02 1.34
CA PRO A 46 8.69 2.89 2.36
C PRO A 46 8.01 2.65 3.71
N PHE A 47 8.41 1.58 4.40
CA PHE A 47 7.99 1.35 5.77
C PHE A 47 8.80 2.19 6.76
N ILE A 48 8.10 2.79 7.72
CA ILE A 48 8.74 3.41 8.88
C ILE A 48 8.92 2.32 9.94
N GLU A 49 10.15 2.13 10.42
CA GLU A 49 10.45 1.14 11.44
C GLU A 49 9.64 1.40 12.71
N GLY A 50 8.98 0.37 13.23
CA GLY A 50 8.08 0.47 14.40
C GLY A 50 6.70 1.09 14.15
N MET A 51 6.45 1.69 12.97
CA MET A 51 5.16 2.31 12.65
C MET A 51 4.42 1.62 11.50
N GLY A 52 5.09 1.24 10.41
CA GLY A 52 4.48 0.66 9.22
C GLY A 52 4.27 1.67 8.08
N ILE A 53 3.27 1.45 7.23
CA ILE A 53 2.93 2.32 6.10
C ILE A 53 1.46 2.73 6.18
N SER A 54 1.13 3.99 5.91
CA SER A 54 -0.26 4.43 5.89
C SER A 54 -1.01 3.85 4.68
N VAL A 55 -2.30 3.57 4.85
CA VAL A 55 -3.17 3.07 3.76
C VAL A 55 -3.15 4.03 2.55
N ALA A 56 -3.17 5.34 2.81
CA ALA A 56 -3.08 6.36 1.76
C ALA A 56 -1.75 6.32 1.02
N THR A 57 -0.62 6.13 1.72
CA THR A 57 0.70 6.01 1.10
C THR A 57 0.77 4.74 0.24
N LEU A 58 0.26 3.62 0.74
CA LEU A 58 0.21 2.36 -0.02
C LEU A 58 -0.63 2.52 -1.30
N ALA A 59 -1.83 3.08 -1.20
CA ALA A 59 -2.71 3.34 -2.35
C ALA A 59 -2.05 4.25 -3.39
N ARG A 60 -1.30 5.28 -2.95
CA ARG A 60 -0.52 6.12 -3.87
C ARG A 60 0.56 5.33 -4.60
N LEU A 61 1.33 4.51 -3.90
CA LEU A 61 2.39 3.71 -4.51
C LEU A 61 1.84 2.70 -5.53
N LEU A 62 0.69 2.10 -5.25
CA LEU A 62 0.03 1.19 -6.19
C LEU A 62 -0.54 1.92 -7.42
N SER A 63 -0.90 3.20 -7.26
CA SER A 63 -1.44 4.02 -8.34
C SER A 63 -0.36 4.62 -9.24
N TYR A 64 0.84 4.89 -8.70
CA TYR A 64 1.89 5.62 -9.42
C TYR A 64 2.65 4.83 -10.48
N ASP A 65 2.46 3.51 -10.58
CA ASP A 65 3.15 2.59 -11.52
C ASP A 65 4.45 1.97 -10.93
N GLU A 66 4.90 0.86 -11.55
CA GLU A 66 6.27 0.32 -11.48
C GLU A 66 6.76 -0.43 -10.22
N ILE A 67 6.09 -1.53 -9.81
CA ILE A 67 6.83 -2.65 -9.21
C ILE A 67 7.25 -3.62 -10.33
N ARG A 68 8.20 -3.17 -11.17
CA ARG A 68 9.00 -4.05 -12.05
C ARG A 68 10.09 -4.75 -11.25
#